data_AF-A0A3C1S129-F1
#
_entry.id   AF-A0A3C1S129-F1
#
_cell.length_a   1.000
_cell.length_b   1.000
_cell.length_c   1.000
_cell.angle_alpha   90.00
_cell.angle_beta   90.00
_cell.angle_gamma   90.00
#
_symmetry.space_group_name_H-M   'P 1'
#
loop_
_entity.id
_entity.type
_entity.pdbx_description
1 polymer ?
#
loop_
_entity_poly.entity_id
_entity_poly.type
_entity_poly.pdbx_seq_one_letter_code
_entity_poly.pdbx_strand_id
1 'polypeptide(L)'
;GKAKVSSFENSLTKFAPEMAETEFFFITTIQQELKDIERYRNIETETLIENALDEIENLEEQQQLFIKELRNNNNKKLILKNLINNYQQQLIILKTLLFKIENQKKIKK
;
A
#
# COMPACT_ATOMS: atom_id res chain seq x y z
N GLY A 1 -2.03 -18.20 9.27
CA GLY A 1 -0.91 -18.25 10.22
C GLY A 1 0.34 -17.73 9.54
N LYS A 2 1.22 -17.06 10.28
CA LYS A 2 2.46 -16.36 9.86
C LYS A 2 2.32 -14.95 9.23
N ALA A 3 1.33 -14.68 8.36
CA ALA A 3 1.17 -13.33 7.77
C ALA A 3 0.69 -12.23 8.74
N LYS A 4 0.06 -12.61 9.87
CA LYS A 4 -0.60 -11.67 10.80
C LYS A 4 0.31 -11.16 11.93
N VAL A 5 1.51 -11.72 12.09
CA VAL A 5 2.45 -11.38 13.18
C VAL A 5 3.57 -10.46 12.68
N SER A 6 3.86 -10.44 11.37
CA SER A 6 4.91 -9.59 10.78
C SER A 6 4.56 -8.09 10.73
N SER A 7 3.27 -7.72 10.76
CA SER A 7 2.86 -6.32 10.56
C SER A 7 3.14 -5.39 11.74
N PHE A 8 3.31 -5.92 12.96
CA PHE A 8 3.52 -5.09 14.16
C PHE A 8 5.00 -4.93 14.55
N GLU A 9 5.89 -5.87 14.18
CA GLU A 9 7.32 -5.74 14.50
C GLU A 9 8.03 -4.68 13.64
N ASN A 10 7.44 -4.34 12.49
CA ASN A 10 7.93 -3.35 11.53
C ASN A 10 7.01 -2.13 11.44
N SER A 11 6.29 -1.77 12.51
CA SER A 11 5.51 -0.53 12.48
C SER A 11 6.41 0.69 12.53
N LEU A 12 6.13 1.67 11.66
CA LEU A 12 6.80 2.97 11.60
C LEU A 12 6.77 3.68 12.96
N THR A 13 5.67 3.55 13.70
CA THR A 13 5.47 4.13 15.04
C THR A 13 6.57 3.79 16.05
N LYS A 14 7.24 2.64 15.90
CA LYS A 14 8.33 2.23 16.80
C LYS A 14 9.56 3.13 16.70
N PHE A 15 9.83 3.68 15.51
CA PHE A 15 11.03 4.47 15.21
C PHE A 15 10.71 5.95 14.95
N ALA A 16 9.46 6.25 14.61
CA ALA A 16 8.94 7.60 14.48
C ALA A 16 7.53 7.68 15.08
N PRO A 17 7.41 7.70 16.42
CA PRO A 17 6.11 7.81 17.10
C PRO A 17 5.27 9.00 16.60
N GLU A 18 5.93 10.08 16.20
CA GLU A 18 5.30 11.27 15.61
C GLU A 18 4.54 11.00 14.30
N MET A 19 4.79 9.86 13.65
CA MET A 19 4.15 9.46 12.40
C MET A 19 2.94 8.53 12.61
N ALA A 20 2.57 8.21 13.85
CA ALA A 20 1.56 7.19 14.15
C ALA A 20 0.20 7.44 13.47
N GLU A 21 -0.31 8.66 13.55
CA GLU A 21 -1.59 9.02 12.91
C GLU A 21 -1.50 8.93 11.38
N THR A 22 -0.35 9.28 10.81
CA THR A 22 -0.11 9.19 9.37
C THR A 22 -0.07 7.73 8.91
N GLU A 23 0.67 6.87 9.61
CA GLU A 23 0.74 5.43 9.32
C GLU A 23 -0.65 4.80 9.42
N PHE A 24 -1.39 5.10 10.49
CA PHE A 24 -2.75 4.62 10.68
C PHE A 24 -3.68 5.04 9.55
N PHE A 25 -3.66 6.33 9.17
CA PHE A 25 -4.47 6.84 8.06
C PHE A 25 -4.19 6.09 6.75
N PHE A 26 -2.92 5.95 6.36
CA PHE A 26 -2.59 5.27 5.10
C PHE A 26 -2.94 3.79 5.12
N ILE A 27 -2.57 3.05 6.19
CA ILE A 27 -2.87 1.61 6.29
C ILE A 27 -4.38 1.35 6.22
N THR A 28 -5.17 2.10 6.99
CA THR A 28 -6.63 1.93 6.99
C THR A 28 -7.26 2.29 5.65
N THR A 29 -6.79 3.35 5.00
CA THR A 29 -7.26 3.75 3.67
C THR A 29 -6.92 2.70 2.61
N ILE A 30 -5.66 2.23 2.55
CA ILE A 30 -5.21 1.20 1.61
C ILE A 30 -6.01 -0.09 1.80
N GLN A 31 -6.22 -0.53 3.05
CA GLN A 31 -7.03 -1.71 3.35
C GLN A 31 -8.49 -1.56 2.91
N GLN A 32 -9.06 -0.36 3.01
CA GLN A 32 -10.42 -0.10 2.57
C GLN A 32 -10.52 -0.14 1.03
N GLU A 33 -9.60 0.52 0.34
CA GLU A 33 -9.52 0.52 -1.14
C GLU A 33 -9.33 -0.89 -1.70
N LEU A 34 -8.44 -1.70 -1.10
CA LEU A 34 -8.26 -3.11 -1.47
C LEU A 34 -9.57 -3.90 -1.34
N LYS A 35 -10.29 -3.75 -0.22
CA LYS A 35 -11.60 -4.41 -0.03
C LYS A 35 -12.62 -3.98 -1.07
N ASP A 36 -12.59 -2.71 -1.49
CA ASP A 36 -13.53 -2.20 -2.48
C ASP A 36 -13.18 -2.71 -3.89
N ILE A 37 -11.89 -2.81 -4.23
CA ILE A 37 -11.41 -3.43 -5.48
C ILE A 37 -11.80 -4.92 -5.57
N GLU A 38 -11.67 -5.68 -4.47
CA GLU A 38 -12.01 -7.10 -4.45
C GLU A 38 -13.48 -7.38 -4.82
N ARG A 39 -14.39 -6.42 -4.61
CA ARG A 39 -15.80 -6.54 -5.03
C ARG A 39 -15.97 -6.57 -6.55
N TYR A 40 -14.97 -6.13 -7.29
CA TYR A 40 -14.97 -6.12 -8.75
C TYR A 40 -14.32 -7.37 -9.34
N ARG A 41 -13.66 -8.21 -8.54
CA ARG A 41 -12.92 -9.37 -9.02
C ARG A 41 -13.82 -10.37 -9.75
N ASN A 42 -13.45 -10.67 -10.99
CA ASN A 42 -14.04 -11.68 -11.85
C ASN A 42 -13.04 -11.98 -13.00
N ILE A 43 -13.37 -12.96 -13.85
CA ILE A 43 -12.49 -13.41 -14.96
C ILE A 43 -12.01 -12.24 -15.85
N GLU A 44 -12.84 -11.22 -16.06
CA GLU A 44 -12.50 -10.09 -16.94
C GLU A 44 -11.55 -9.08 -16.28
N THR A 45 -11.59 -8.95 -14.95
CA THR A 45 -10.79 -7.97 -14.20
C THR A 45 -9.59 -8.60 -13.50
N GLU A 46 -9.53 -9.93 -13.42
CA GLU A 46 -8.53 -10.70 -12.66
C GLU A 46 -7.11 -10.23 -12.96
N THR A 47 -6.70 -10.23 -14.24
CA THR A 47 -5.35 -9.85 -14.65
C THR A 47 -5.00 -8.40 -14.29
N LEU A 48 -5.97 -7.48 -14.33
CA LEU A 48 -5.72 -6.08 -13.94
C LEU A 48 -5.52 -5.96 -12.42
N ILE A 49 -6.30 -6.71 -11.66
CA ILE A 49 -6.21 -6.71 -10.20
C ILE A 49 -4.89 -7.34 -9.77
N GLU A 50 -4.54 -8.52 -10.28
CA GLU A 50 -3.29 -9.20 -9.95
C GLU A 50 -2.06 -8.33 -10.28
N ASN A 51 -1.99 -7.73 -11.47
CA ASN A 51 -0.87 -6.85 -11.81
C ASN A 51 -0.72 -5.67 -10.83
N ALA A 52 -1.83 -5.09 -10.37
CA ALA A 52 -1.78 -3.99 -9.41
C ALA A 52 -1.39 -4.46 -8.00
N LEU A 53 -1.82 -5.67 -7.60
CA LEU A 53 -1.42 -6.28 -6.33
C LEU A 53 0.08 -6.59 -6.33
N ASP A 54 0.63 -7.09 -7.43
CA ASP A 54 2.07 -7.31 -7.60
C ASP A 54 2.85 -5.98 -7.45
N GLU A 55 2.36 -4.89 -8.06
CA GLU A 55 2.98 -3.56 -7.91
C GLU A 55 2.93 -3.07 -6.44
N ILE A 56 1.84 -3.34 -5.73
CA ILE A 56 1.69 -2.99 -4.30
C ILE A 56 2.62 -3.83 -3.43
N GLU A 57 2.74 -5.14 -3.67
CA GLU A 57 3.63 -6.02 -2.92
C GLU A 57 5.08 -5.53 -3.03
N ASN A 58 5.53 -5.16 -4.23
CA ASN A 58 6.85 -4.55 -4.44
C ASN A 58 7.04 -3.26 -3.61
N LEU A 59 6.01 -2.43 -3.50
CA LEU A 59 6.06 -1.22 -2.66
C LEU A 59 6.08 -1.59 -1.17
N GLU A 60 5.32 -2.59 -0.72
CA GLU A 60 5.34 -3.06 0.65
C GLU A 60 6.73 -3.59 1.04
N GLU A 61 7.39 -4.36 0.17
CA GLU A 61 8.77 -4.82 0.38
C GLU A 61 9.75 -3.65 0.54
N GLN A 62 9.65 -2.63 -0.34
CA GLN A 62 10.45 -1.41 -0.23
C GLN A 62 10.19 -0.64 1.07
N GLN A 63 8.93 -0.56 1.50
CA GLN A 63 8.54 0.03 2.78
C GLN A 63 9.20 -0.69 3.96
N GLN A 64 9.25 -2.03 3.94
CA GLN A 64 9.95 -2.80 4.99
C GLN A 64 11.44 -2.48 5.03
N LEU A 65 12.08 -2.23 3.88
CA LEU A 65 13.49 -1.82 3.83
C LEU A 65 13.68 -0.43 4.48
N PHE A 66 12.84 0.54 4.14
CA PHE A 66 12.91 1.87 4.77
C PHE A 66 12.72 1.82 6.29
N ILE A 67 11.81 0.99 6.80
CA ILE A 67 11.59 0.83 8.25
C ILE A 67 12.83 0.23 8.92
N LYS A 68 13.51 -0.73 8.28
CA LYS A 68 14.77 -1.27 8.79
C LYS A 68 15.87 -0.19 8.81
N GLU A 69 15.95 0.64 7.77
CA GLU A 69 16.93 1.73 7.70
C GLU A 69 16.71 2.81 8.78
N LEU A 70 15.46 3.09 9.17
CA LEU A 70 15.15 4.04 10.26
C LEU A 70 15.84 3.67 11.58
N ARG A 71 16.10 2.38 11.84
CA ARG A 71 16.83 1.90 13.02
C ARG A 71 18.24 2.49 13.12
N ASN A 72 18.87 2.79 11.99
CA ASN A 72 20.26 3.21 11.92
C ASN A 72 20.44 4.73 12.11
N ASN A 73 19.36 5.48 12.37
CA ASN A 73 19.29 6.92 12.70
C ASN A 73 19.90 7.94 11.72
N ASN A 74 20.62 7.51 10.68
CA ASN A 74 21.09 8.40 9.62
C ASN A 74 19.97 8.75 8.64
N ASN A 75 19.87 10.02 8.24
CA ASN A 75 18.92 10.50 7.23
C ASN A 75 17.42 10.22 7.54
N LYS A 76 17.02 10.13 8.82
CA LYS A 76 15.63 9.84 9.26
C LYS A 76 14.56 10.58 8.44
N LYS A 77 14.71 11.90 8.27
CA LYS A 77 13.76 12.73 7.51
C LYS A 77 13.58 12.29 6.05
N LEU A 78 14.67 11.91 5.38
CA LEU A 78 14.62 11.43 4.00
C LEU A 78 13.91 10.07 3.92
N ILE A 79 14.22 9.17 4.86
CA ILE A 79 13.59 7.84 4.92
C ILE A 79 12.08 7.98 5.18
N LEU A 80 11.68 8.85 6.12
CA LEU A 80 10.27 9.16 6.37
C LEU A 80 9.56 9.72 5.13
N LYS A 81 10.21 10.63 4.38
CA LYS A 81 9.67 11.13 3.11
C LYS A 81 9.46 9.99 2.11
N ASN A 82 10.39 9.07 1.99
CA ASN A 82 10.29 7.94 1.07
C ASN A 82 9.17 6.96 1.48
N LEU A 83 8.98 6.73 2.78
CA LEU A 83 7.87 5.95 3.31
C LEU A 83 6.50 6.56 2.99
N ILE A 84 6.35 7.88 3.20
CA ILE A 84 5.12 8.58 2.84
C ILE A 84 4.86 8.47 1.34
N ASN A 85 5.89 8.67 0.52
CA ASN A 85 5.78 8.54 -0.93
C ASN A 85 5.36 7.13 -1.36
N ASN A 86 5.89 6.10 -0.69
CA ASN A 86 5.52 4.72 -0.94
C ASN A 86 4.03 4.46 -0.67
N TYR A 87 3.49 4.92 0.46
CA TYR A 87 2.04 4.83 0.73
C TYR A 87 1.20 5.59 -0.31
N GLN A 88 1.65 6.78 -0.74
CA GLN A 88 0.98 7.55 -1.78
C GLN A 88 0.95 6.80 -3.12
N GLN A 89 2.04 6.11 -3.48
CA GLN A 89 2.11 5.30 -4.70
C GLN A 89 1.13 4.13 -4.66
N GLN A 90 1.01 3.44 -3.53
CA GLN A 90 0.01 2.36 -3.36
C GLN A 90 -1.41 2.89 -3.61
N LEU A 91 -1.78 4.04 -3.04
CA LEU A 91 -3.09 4.66 -3.29
C LEU A 91 -3.29 5.09 -4.75
N ILE A 92 -2.24 5.58 -5.42
CA ILE A 92 -2.30 5.93 -6.85
C ILE A 92 -2.58 4.69 -7.70
N ILE A 93 -1.93 3.57 -7.40
CA ILE A 93 -2.14 2.29 -8.09
C ILE A 93 -3.59 1.84 -7.92
N LEU A 94 -4.09 1.80 -6.67
CA LEU A 94 -5.46 1.38 -6.37
C LEU A 94 -6.50 2.26 -7.06
N LYS A 95 -6.35 3.59 -6.99
CA LYS A 95 -7.22 4.54 -7.68
C LYS A 95 -7.21 4.34 -9.21
N THR A 96 -6.04 4.11 -9.77
CA THR A 96 -5.88 3.89 -11.21
C THR A 96 -6.52 2.58 -11.65
N LEU A 97 -6.37 1.52 -10.85
CA LEU A 97 -7.03 0.24 -11.08
C LEU A 97 -8.54 0.38 -11.06
N LEU A 98 -9.11 1.02 -10.03
CA LEU A 98 -10.54 1.22 -9.91
C LEU A 98 -11.10 1.98 -11.13
N PHE A 99 -10.41 3.04 -11.55
CA PHE A 99 -10.77 3.78 -12.76
C PHE A 99 -10.75 2.91 -14.03
N LYS A 100 -9.74 2.05 -14.19
CA LYS A 100 -9.67 1.12 -15.34
C LYS A 100 -10.83 0.11 -15.32
N ILE A 101 -11.12 -0.49 -14.16
CA ILE A 101 -12.22 -1.45 -13.98
C ILE A 101 -13.57 -0.79 -14.32
N GLU A 102 -13.83 0.41 -13.80
CA GLU A 102 -15.09 1.12 -14.04
C GLU A 102 -15.28 1.51 -15.51
N ASN A 103 -14.21 1.92 -16.19
CA ASN A 103 -14.29 2.29 -17.60
C ASN A 103 -14.46 1.08 -18.52
N GLN A 104 -13.85 -0.07 -18.20
CA GLN A 104 -14.11 -1.31 -18.94
C GLN A 104 -15.59 -1.71 -18.86
N LYS A 105 -16.23 -1.52 -17.70
CA LYS A 105 -17.68 -1.76 -17.54
C LYS A 105 -18.54 -0.81 -18.39
N LYS A 106 -18.12 0.45 -18.59
CA LYS A 106 -18.87 1.44 -19.39
C LYS A 106 -18.79 1.16 -20.89
N ILE A 107 -17.65 0.68 -21.39
CA ILE A 107 -17.46 0.38 -22.82
C ILE A 107 -18.27 -0.86 -23.26
N LYS A 108 -18.57 -1.77 -22.33
CA LYS A 108 -19.35 -3.00 -22.60
C LYS A 108 -20.87 -2.82 -22.53
N LYS A 109 -21.36 -1.65 -22.12
CA LYS A 109 -22.80 -1.30 -22.15
C LYS A 109 -23.17 -0.68 -23.49
#